data_AF-A0A388PFT8-F1
#
_entry.id   AF-A0A388PFT8-F1
#
_cell.length_a   1.000
_cell.length_b   1.000
_cell.length_c   1.000
_cell.angle_alpha   90.00
_cell.angle_beta   90.00
_cell.angle_gamma   90.00
#
_symmetry.space_group_name_H-M   'P 1'
#
loop_
_entity.id
_entity.type
_entity.pdbx_description
1 polymer ?
#
loop_
_entity_poly.entity_id
_entity_poly.type
_entity_poly.pdbx_seq_one_letter_code
_entity_poly.pdbx_strand_id
1 'polypeptide(L)'
;MRFLLASLTVATASLFAQANDPATKKVDVKFRALSFDAPIIGSGFLDGRDAKRLDISNDFLSGEQTYRGLATIAFVMVDDLAKQAPEVPLEIVAANGRRSAAQERARKASEEYTRLSAVIAKVANTSREGQAGKISASELAEAEAAQAKLSELSRIMAEASKDADDAQTEVNNRQRDHQQALTEAKSAKAAKGKAPTKAPAADKGKDPKGPFVPPVPFASYTFPADGKYILLFAGADKDKRIMAIEDKEGTFPFGSYLYINLTGKPVEVRYNGKSTPIAPNGRAVISAPVANDTYAQGEILTPGEDGFQIGYIARTYQQADVRTLFFLLPSDAGGHSINIKGIEERKQPDPVLDPNAGAAKGGKAASK
;
A
#
# COMPACT_ATOMS: atom_id res chain seq x y z
N MET A 1 4.69 13.79 19.17
CA MET A 1 3.57 13.05 18.55
C MET A 1 4.07 11.70 18.05
N ARG A 2 3.86 10.64 18.83
CA ARG A 2 4.27 9.26 18.49
C ARG A 2 3.16 8.31 18.95
N PHE A 3 2.10 8.17 18.15
CA PHE A 3 1.11 7.09 18.26
C PHE A 3 0.30 7.05 16.96
N LEU A 4 0.77 6.30 15.96
CA LEU A 4 -0.03 6.02 14.75
C LEU A 4 0.48 4.82 13.91
N LEU A 5 1.23 3.88 14.51
CA LEU A 5 1.62 2.64 13.83
C LEU A 5 0.75 1.41 14.19
N ALA A 6 -0.23 1.55 15.08
CA ALA A 6 -1.07 0.43 15.55
C ALA A 6 -2.49 0.40 14.96
N SER A 7 -2.89 1.38 14.14
CA SER A 7 -4.28 1.53 13.67
C SER A 7 -4.61 0.74 12.40
N LEU A 8 -3.64 0.45 11.53
CA LEU A 8 -3.93 -0.15 10.22
C LEU A 8 -4.18 -1.67 10.28
N THR A 9 -3.48 -2.39 11.15
CA THR A 9 -3.67 -3.85 11.36
C THR A 9 -5.00 -4.19 12.02
N VAL A 10 -5.48 -3.35 12.96
CA VAL A 10 -6.79 -3.52 13.61
C VAL A 10 -7.93 -3.25 12.62
N ALA A 11 -7.76 -2.29 11.70
CA ALA A 11 -8.75 -1.99 10.67
C ALA A 11 -9.01 -3.19 9.74
N THR A 12 -7.97 -3.94 9.37
CA THR A 12 -8.13 -5.11 8.50
C THR A 12 -8.90 -6.26 9.13
N ALA A 13 -8.62 -6.64 10.38
CA ALA A 13 -9.37 -7.71 11.06
C ALA A 13 -10.87 -7.39 11.19
N SER A 14 -11.19 -6.11 11.42
CA SER A 14 -12.57 -5.61 11.44
C SER A 14 -13.26 -5.67 10.07
N LEU A 15 -12.55 -5.36 8.99
CA LEU A 15 -13.05 -5.47 7.62
C LEU A 15 -13.40 -6.93 7.25
N PHE A 16 -12.59 -7.92 7.62
CA PHE A 16 -12.94 -9.33 7.33
C PHE A 16 -14.16 -9.83 8.13
N ALA A 17 -14.37 -9.33 9.35
CA ALA A 17 -15.55 -9.67 10.14
C ALA A 17 -16.81 -9.06 9.53
N GLN A 18 -16.77 -7.78 9.12
CA GLN A 18 -17.88 -7.08 8.48
C GLN A 18 -18.23 -7.65 7.09
N ALA A 19 -17.24 -8.06 6.30
CA ALA A 19 -17.48 -8.59 4.95
C ALA A 19 -18.35 -9.86 4.93
N ASN A 20 -18.32 -10.63 6.02
CA ASN A 20 -19.06 -11.88 6.19
C ASN A 20 -20.41 -11.71 6.89
N ASP A 21 -20.73 -10.51 7.38
CA ASP A 21 -22.02 -10.21 7.99
C ASP A 21 -23.06 -9.88 6.91
N PRO A 22 -24.14 -10.67 6.77
CA PRO A 22 -25.19 -10.42 5.78
C PRO A 22 -25.98 -9.12 6.04
N ALA A 23 -25.94 -8.55 7.25
CA ALA A 23 -26.57 -7.27 7.56
C ALA A 23 -25.72 -6.05 7.15
N THR A 24 -24.44 -6.25 6.83
CA THR A 24 -23.55 -5.15 6.44
C THR A 24 -23.84 -4.69 5.01
N LYS A 25 -24.12 -3.40 4.85
CA LYS A 25 -24.38 -2.79 3.55
C LYS A 25 -23.14 -2.90 2.66
N LYS A 26 -23.31 -3.51 1.49
CA LYS A 26 -22.29 -3.63 0.45
C LYS A 26 -22.47 -2.54 -0.61
N VAL A 27 -21.39 -2.23 -1.31
CA VAL A 27 -21.38 -1.37 -2.50
C VAL A 27 -21.13 -2.20 -3.75
N ASP A 28 -21.74 -1.82 -4.87
CA ASP A 28 -21.39 -2.31 -6.22
C ASP A 28 -20.67 -1.18 -6.96
N VAL A 29 -19.36 -1.35 -7.13
CA VAL A 29 -18.52 -0.35 -7.76
C VAL A 29 -17.72 -0.96 -8.90
N LYS A 30 -17.57 -0.16 -9.95
CA LYS A 30 -16.58 -0.38 -10.98
C LYS A 30 -15.50 0.66 -10.82
N PHE A 31 -14.24 0.26 -10.92
CA PHE A 31 -13.16 1.21 -10.81
C PHE A 31 -11.99 0.91 -11.74
N ARG A 32 -11.24 1.95 -12.04
CA ARG A 32 -9.93 1.87 -12.69
C ARG A 32 -8.93 2.62 -11.84
N ALA A 33 -7.67 2.19 -11.88
CA ALA A 33 -6.63 2.74 -11.03
C ALA A 33 -5.50 3.35 -11.88
N LEU A 34 -4.91 4.42 -11.36
CA LEU A 34 -3.69 5.03 -11.87
C LEU A 34 -2.81 5.42 -10.68
N SER A 35 -1.52 5.18 -10.80
CA SER A 35 -0.53 5.68 -9.85
C SER A 35 0.06 6.99 -10.35
N PHE A 36 0.12 7.99 -9.48
CA PHE A 36 0.58 9.30 -9.85
C PHE A 36 2.11 9.37 -9.92
N ASP A 37 2.78 8.84 -8.89
CA ASP A 37 4.23 8.99 -8.70
C ASP A 37 5.04 7.91 -9.42
N ALA A 38 4.76 6.64 -9.13
CA ALA A 38 5.50 5.49 -9.64
C ALA A 38 4.57 4.28 -9.79
N PRO A 39 4.80 3.37 -10.76
CA PRO A 39 3.95 2.20 -10.92
C PRO A 39 3.99 1.31 -9.67
N ILE A 40 2.83 0.74 -9.31
CA ILE A 40 2.68 -0.18 -8.18
C ILE A 40 2.49 -1.58 -8.77
N ILE A 41 3.57 -2.36 -8.77
CA ILE A 41 3.63 -3.69 -9.39
C ILE A 41 3.56 -4.77 -8.31
N GLY A 42 2.89 -5.88 -8.61
CA GLY A 42 2.66 -6.95 -7.65
C GLY A 42 1.64 -6.56 -6.60
N SER A 43 0.70 -5.67 -6.91
CA SER A 43 -0.37 -5.23 -6.01
C SER A 43 -1.70 -5.89 -6.32
N GLY A 44 -2.66 -5.68 -5.42
CA GLY A 44 -4.04 -6.11 -5.57
C GLY A 44 -4.96 -5.42 -4.59
N PHE A 45 -6.23 -5.76 -4.64
CA PHE A 45 -7.23 -5.30 -3.68
C PHE A 45 -7.94 -6.49 -3.03
N LEU A 46 -8.36 -6.29 -1.78
CA LEU A 46 -9.09 -7.30 -1.03
C LEU A 46 -10.56 -7.33 -1.43
N ASP A 47 -11.05 -8.53 -1.71
CA ASP A 47 -12.46 -8.87 -1.89
C ASP A 47 -12.83 -9.95 -0.86
N GLY A 48 -13.35 -9.52 0.29
CA GLY A 48 -13.46 -10.39 1.44
C GLY A 48 -12.06 -10.83 1.89
N ARG A 49 -11.78 -12.14 1.87
CA ARG A 49 -10.48 -12.75 2.26
C ARG A 49 -9.51 -12.95 1.10
N ASP A 50 -10.01 -12.88 -0.12
CA ASP A 50 -9.20 -13.08 -1.32
C ASP A 50 -8.64 -11.74 -1.77
N ALA A 51 -7.45 -11.73 -2.36
CA ALA A 51 -7.01 -10.54 -3.09
C ALA A 51 -7.00 -10.79 -4.59
N LYS A 52 -7.53 -9.82 -5.30
CA LYS A 52 -7.53 -9.75 -6.75
C LYS A 52 -6.31 -8.97 -7.21
N ARG A 53 -5.47 -9.60 -8.03
CA ARG A 53 -4.27 -8.98 -8.58
C ARG A 53 -4.65 -7.78 -9.45
N LEU A 54 -3.92 -6.69 -9.27
CA LEU A 54 -4.05 -5.47 -10.04
C LEU A 54 -2.71 -4.74 -9.98
N ASP A 55 -1.96 -4.77 -11.07
CA ASP A 55 -0.83 -3.87 -11.26
C ASP A 55 -1.36 -2.49 -11.65
N ILE A 56 -0.83 -1.45 -11.00
CA ILE A 56 -1.29 -0.07 -11.17
C ILE A 56 -0.18 0.71 -11.87
N SER A 57 -0.39 0.98 -13.16
CA SER A 57 0.55 1.75 -13.99
C SER A 57 0.57 3.23 -13.58
N ASN A 58 1.66 3.92 -13.91
CA ASN A 58 1.78 5.38 -13.82
C ASN A 58 1.47 6.11 -15.13
N ASP A 59 1.33 5.38 -16.24
CA ASP A 59 1.23 5.94 -17.59
C ASP A 59 -0.15 5.73 -18.25
N PHE A 60 -0.94 4.79 -17.73
CA PHE A 60 -2.29 4.50 -18.24
C PHE A 60 -3.21 3.98 -17.14
N LEU A 61 -4.51 4.17 -17.34
CA LEU A 61 -5.53 3.61 -16.45
C LEU A 61 -5.51 2.07 -16.53
N SER A 62 -5.67 1.40 -15.40
CA SER A 62 -5.88 -0.05 -15.38
C SER A 62 -7.14 -0.45 -16.15
N GLY A 63 -7.24 -1.74 -16.50
CA GLY A 63 -8.53 -2.31 -16.92
C GLY A 63 -9.61 -2.13 -15.85
N GLU A 64 -10.87 -2.01 -16.27
CA GLU A 64 -12.02 -1.89 -15.36
C GLU A 64 -12.12 -3.10 -14.43
N GLN A 65 -12.10 -2.83 -13.13
CA GLN A 65 -12.33 -3.80 -12.07
C GLN A 65 -13.77 -3.69 -11.59
N THR A 66 -14.38 -4.82 -11.22
CA THR A 66 -15.67 -4.86 -10.54
C THR A 66 -15.46 -5.33 -9.10
N TYR A 67 -15.98 -4.57 -8.15
CA TYR A 67 -15.91 -4.86 -6.73
C TYR A 67 -17.30 -4.78 -6.09
N ARG A 68 -17.67 -5.85 -5.38
CA ARG A 68 -18.95 -5.99 -4.69
C ARG A 68 -18.71 -6.40 -3.25
N GLY A 69 -18.45 -5.41 -2.40
CA GLY A 69 -17.97 -5.68 -1.04
C GLY A 69 -18.29 -4.54 -0.09
N LEU A 70 -17.51 -4.45 1.00
CA LEU A 70 -17.62 -3.35 1.95
C LEU A 70 -17.34 -2.01 1.27
N ALA A 71 -17.98 -0.95 1.76
CA ALA A 71 -17.71 0.41 1.26
C ALA A 71 -16.22 0.77 1.31
N THR A 72 -15.49 0.28 2.30
CA THR A 72 -14.03 0.42 2.37
C THR A 72 -13.33 -0.71 1.62
N ILE A 73 -12.63 -0.36 0.55
CA ILE A 73 -11.69 -1.23 -0.17
C ILE A 73 -10.28 -1.04 0.38
N ALA A 74 -9.51 -2.13 0.45
CA ALA A 74 -8.13 -2.14 0.92
C ALA A 74 -7.22 -2.71 -0.17
N PHE A 75 -6.10 -2.04 -0.42
CA PHE A 75 -5.09 -2.43 -1.40
C PHE A 75 -3.85 -2.96 -0.69
N VAL A 76 -3.32 -4.08 -1.18
CA VAL A 76 -2.24 -4.86 -0.56
C VAL A 76 -1.21 -5.26 -1.60
N MET A 77 0.02 -5.56 -1.17
CA MET A 77 0.99 -6.23 -2.04
C MET A 77 0.62 -7.72 -2.12
N VAL A 78 0.58 -8.28 -3.31
CA VAL A 78 0.23 -9.68 -3.56
C VAL A 78 1.31 -10.62 -3.07
N ASP A 79 2.56 -10.19 -3.04
CA ASP A 79 3.64 -10.95 -2.41
C ASP A 79 3.45 -11.09 -0.89
N ASP A 80 2.68 -10.19 -0.26
CA ASP A 80 2.24 -10.35 1.13
C ASP A 80 1.11 -11.39 1.28
N LEU A 81 0.45 -11.81 0.18
CA LEU A 81 -0.45 -12.98 0.15
C LEU A 81 0.29 -14.27 -0.20
N ALA A 82 1.35 -14.19 -1.02
CA ALA A 82 2.23 -15.30 -1.37
C ALA A 82 3.15 -15.72 -0.21
N LYS A 83 3.30 -14.86 0.81
CA LYS A 83 3.58 -15.29 2.16
C LYS A 83 2.35 -16.05 2.68
N GLN A 84 2.15 -17.28 2.20
CA GLN A 84 1.80 -18.33 3.15
C GLN A 84 2.87 -18.19 4.22
N ALA A 85 2.49 -17.69 5.40
CA ALA A 85 3.34 -17.89 6.54
C ALA A 85 3.69 -19.38 6.50
N PRO A 86 4.98 -19.78 6.41
CA PRO A 86 5.30 -21.04 7.05
C PRO A 86 4.64 -20.91 8.42
N GLU A 87 3.88 -21.93 8.84
CA GLU A 87 3.62 -22.08 10.25
C GLU A 87 5.01 -22.18 10.88
N VAL A 88 5.59 -21.03 11.19
CA VAL A 88 6.69 -20.89 12.12
C VAL A 88 6.02 -21.44 13.37
N PRO A 89 6.34 -22.68 13.79
CA PRO A 89 5.64 -23.32 14.88
C PRO A 89 5.56 -22.32 16.04
N LEU A 90 4.46 -22.29 16.79
CA LEU A 90 4.29 -21.33 17.89
C LEU A 90 5.49 -21.32 18.84
N GLU A 91 6.22 -22.43 18.90
CA GLU A 91 7.48 -22.62 19.58
C GLU A 91 8.67 -21.82 19.00
N ILE A 92 8.77 -21.65 17.67
CA ILE A 92 9.74 -20.76 17.01
C ILE A 92 9.32 -19.29 17.23
N VAL A 93 8.02 -18.98 17.22
CA VAL A 93 7.53 -17.62 17.56
C VAL A 93 7.84 -17.28 19.01
N ALA A 94 7.59 -18.20 19.93
CA ALA A 94 7.92 -18.07 21.34
C ALA A 94 9.43 -17.95 21.57
N ALA A 95 10.25 -18.74 20.88
CA ALA A 95 11.71 -18.64 20.94
C ALA A 95 12.22 -17.29 20.39
N ASN A 96 11.66 -16.80 19.28
CA ASN A 96 11.96 -15.45 18.77
C ASN A 96 11.53 -14.33 19.71
N GLY A 97 10.39 -14.50 20.39
CA GLY A 97 9.93 -13.60 21.45
C GLY A 97 10.88 -13.56 22.63
N ARG A 98 11.35 -14.73 23.11
CA ARG A 98 12.37 -14.84 24.16
C ARG A 98 13.70 -14.20 23.74
N ARG A 99 14.17 -14.47 22.52
CA ARG A 99 15.38 -13.86 21.94
C ARG A 99 15.28 -12.33 21.94
N SER A 100 14.17 -11.79 21.46
CA SER A 100 13.95 -10.33 21.38
C SER A 100 13.88 -9.69 22.77
N ALA A 101 13.22 -10.35 23.73
CA ALA A 101 13.17 -9.88 25.11
C ALA A 101 14.55 -9.94 25.81
N ALA A 102 15.37 -10.94 25.49
CA ALA A 102 16.74 -11.04 25.99
C ALA A 102 17.65 -9.96 25.38
N GLN A 103 17.57 -9.73 24.07
CA GLN A 103 18.30 -8.64 23.40
C GLN A 103 17.92 -7.26 23.95
N GLU A 104 16.64 -7.03 24.23
CA GLU A 104 16.18 -5.77 24.83
C GLU A 104 16.67 -5.61 26.29
N ARG A 105 16.72 -6.71 27.07
CA ARG A 105 17.35 -6.70 28.41
C ARG A 105 18.83 -6.33 28.33
N ALA A 106 19.58 -6.95 27.40
CA ALA A 106 20.98 -6.64 27.18
C ALA A 106 21.19 -5.19 26.74
N ARG A 107 20.34 -4.68 25.84
CA ARG A 107 20.38 -3.28 25.36
C ARG A 107 20.16 -2.29 26.51
N LYS A 108 19.12 -2.47 27.32
CA LYS A 108 18.85 -1.61 28.48
C LYS A 108 20.00 -1.64 29.49
N ALA A 109 20.53 -2.82 29.78
CA ALA A 109 21.67 -2.96 30.67
C ALA A 109 22.94 -2.29 30.12
N SER A 110 23.16 -2.35 28.80
CA SER A 110 24.26 -1.66 28.11
C SER A 110 24.12 -0.13 28.13
N GLU A 111 22.90 0.39 27.96
CA GLU A 111 22.63 1.83 28.08
C GLU A 111 22.88 2.34 29.50
N GLU A 112 22.43 1.58 30.51
CA GLU A 112 22.68 1.91 31.91
C GLU A 112 24.16 1.79 32.27
N TYR A 113 24.84 0.75 31.77
CA TYR A 113 26.28 0.57 31.92
C TYR A 113 27.05 1.76 31.34
N THR A 114 26.69 2.20 30.14
CA THR A 114 27.29 3.36 29.47
C THR A 114 27.08 4.63 30.30
N ARG A 115 25.86 4.86 30.78
CA ARG A 115 25.54 6.02 31.63
C ARG A 115 26.36 6.03 32.93
N LEU A 116 26.43 4.90 33.63
CA LEU A 116 27.16 4.80 34.89
C LEU A 116 28.68 4.87 34.69
N SER A 117 29.20 4.30 33.60
CA SER A 117 30.62 4.42 33.24
C SER A 117 31.04 5.87 32.98
N ALA A 118 30.14 6.69 32.41
CA ALA A 118 30.39 8.12 32.21
C ALA A 118 30.45 8.91 33.53
N VAL A 119 29.62 8.55 34.52
CA VAL A 119 29.66 9.14 35.87
C VAL A 119 31.01 8.84 36.54
N ILE A 120 31.47 7.59 36.48
CA ILE A 120 32.76 7.17 37.05
C ILE A 120 33.92 7.85 36.31
N ALA A 121 33.89 7.89 34.98
CA ALA A 121 34.91 8.54 34.16
C ALA A 121 35.03 10.05 34.45
N LYS A 122 33.90 10.74 34.68
CA LYS A 122 33.87 12.16 35.05
C LYS A 122 34.58 12.41 36.38
N VAL A 123 34.34 11.57 37.39
CA VAL A 123 35.00 11.67 38.70
C VAL A 123 36.49 11.36 38.58
N ALA A 124 36.86 10.32 37.84
CA ALA A 124 38.25 9.93 37.61
C ALA A 124 39.06 11.00 36.87
N ASN A 125 38.48 11.65 35.84
CA ASN A 125 39.14 12.70 35.07
C ASN A 125 39.34 13.98 35.91
N THR A 126 38.32 14.40 36.66
CA THR A 126 38.43 15.55 37.60
C THR A 126 39.54 15.34 38.64
N SER A 127 39.72 14.10 39.10
CA SER A 127 40.79 13.74 40.03
C SER A 127 42.18 13.79 39.36
N ARG A 128 42.31 13.26 38.13
CA ARG A 128 43.56 13.27 37.34
C ARG A 128 44.03 14.67 36.92
N GLU A 129 43.10 15.61 36.72
CA GLU A 129 43.40 17.01 36.39
C GLU A 129 43.86 17.82 37.62
N GLY A 130 44.12 17.18 38.77
CA GLY A 130 44.57 17.85 39.99
C GLY A 130 43.48 18.65 40.69
N GLN A 131 42.21 18.49 40.29
CA GLN A 131 41.05 19.19 40.85
C GLN A 131 40.27 18.31 41.85
N ALA A 132 40.91 17.32 42.45
CA ALA A 132 40.28 16.37 43.38
C ALA A 132 39.51 17.04 44.53
N GLY A 133 39.97 18.21 45.02
CA GLY A 133 39.28 18.99 46.05
C GLY A 133 37.95 19.64 45.64
N LYS A 134 37.57 19.56 44.36
CA LYS A 134 36.27 20.06 43.84
C LYS A 134 35.21 18.98 43.69
N ILE A 135 35.54 17.71 43.94
CA ILE A 135 34.59 16.59 43.91
C ILE A 135 33.82 16.59 45.23
N SER A 136 32.50 16.67 45.17
CA SER A 136 31.68 16.62 46.37
C SER A 136 31.58 15.19 46.95
N ALA A 137 31.30 15.07 48.24
CA ALA A 137 31.06 13.77 48.88
C ALA A 137 29.88 13.00 48.24
N SER A 138 28.87 13.72 47.73
CA SER A 138 27.74 13.13 47.00
C SER A 138 28.18 12.53 45.67
N GLU A 139 29.02 13.24 44.90
CA GLU A 139 29.55 12.74 43.62
C GLU A 139 30.46 11.52 43.82
N LEU A 140 31.21 11.47 44.91
CA LEU A 140 32.04 10.32 45.27
C LEU A 140 31.17 9.10 45.62
N ALA A 141 30.13 9.28 46.45
CA ALA A 141 29.19 8.23 46.81
C ALA A 141 28.38 7.71 45.59
N GLU A 142 28.02 8.60 44.66
CA GLU A 142 27.35 8.24 43.41
C GLU A 142 28.27 7.42 42.49
N ALA A 143 29.57 7.74 42.42
CA ALA A 143 30.54 6.97 41.63
C ALA A 143 30.81 5.58 42.23
N GLU A 144 30.88 5.47 43.56
CA GLU A 144 31.02 4.17 44.25
C GLU A 144 29.78 3.29 44.05
N ALA A 145 28.59 3.86 44.19
CA ALA A 145 27.33 3.17 43.91
C ALA A 145 27.19 2.77 42.43
N ALA A 146 27.64 3.62 41.51
CA ALA A 146 27.71 3.31 40.09
C ALA A 146 28.65 2.14 39.81
N GLN A 147 29.81 2.08 40.47
CA GLN A 147 30.79 1.01 40.29
C GLN A 147 30.27 -0.34 40.78
N ALA A 148 29.53 -0.38 41.89
CA ALA A 148 28.87 -1.59 42.37
C ALA A 148 27.84 -2.12 41.34
N LYS A 149 27.09 -1.21 40.70
CA LYS A 149 26.08 -1.55 39.68
C LYS A 149 26.67 -1.98 38.33
N LEU A 150 27.86 -1.51 37.95
CA LEU A 150 28.48 -1.92 36.67
C LEU A 150 28.74 -3.42 36.58
N SER A 151 29.16 -4.06 37.69
CA SER A 151 29.39 -5.51 37.75
C SER A 151 28.10 -6.30 37.59
N GLU A 152 27.01 -5.82 38.19
CA GLU A 152 25.67 -6.40 38.05
C GLU A 152 25.13 -6.25 36.62
N LEU A 153 25.26 -5.06 36.02
CA LEU A 153 24.86 -4.80 34.64
C LEU A 153 25.67 -5.65 33.64
N SER A 154 26.96 -5.85 33.90
CA SER A 154 27.80 -6.74 33.09
C SER A 154 27.32 -8.19 33.16
N ARG A 155 26.93 -8.66 34.36
CA ARG A 155 26.34 -9.99 34.56
C ARG A 155 25.01 -10.12 33.81
N ILE A 156 24.14 -9.11 33.90
CA ILE A 156 22.85 -9.08 33.20
C ILE A 156 23.06 -9.10 31.67
N MET A 157 24.03 -8.35 31.14
CA MET A 157 24.35 -8.37 29.72
C MET A 157 24.86 -9.74 29.26
N ALA A 158 25.73 -10.39 30.04
CA ALA A 158 26.24 -11.73 29.71
C ALA A 158 25.14 -12.80 29.74
N GLU A 159 24.29 -12.77 30.77
CA GLU A 159 23.16 -13.69 30.93
C GLU A 159 22.11 -13.48 29.83
N ALA A 160 21.78 -12.24 29.51
CA ALA A 160 20.85 -11.90 28.43
C ALA A 160 21.40 -12.22 27.03
N SER A 161 22.71 -12.11 26.82
CA SER A 161 23.34 -12.53 25.55
C SER A 161 23.28 -14.05 25.40
N LYS A 162 23.58 -14.79 26.47
CA LYS A 162 23.46 -16.24 26.49
C LYS A 162 22.01 -16.70 26.24
N ASP A 163 21.03 -16.08 26.90
CA ASP A 163 19.60 -16.34 26.66
C ASP A 163 19.21 -16.12 25.18
N ALA A 164 19.79 -15.10 24.54
CA ALA A 164 19.53 -14.80 23.13
C ALA A 164 20.17 -15.84 22.19
N ASP A 165 21.38 -16.30 22.50
CA ASP A 165 22.09 -17.33 21.73
C ASP A 165 21.44 -18.72 21.86
N ASP A 166 20.99 -19.07 23.08
CA ASP A 166 20.25 -20.31 23.33
C ASP A 166 18.90 -20.31 22.59
N ALA A 167 18.18 -19.18 22.63
CA ALA A 167 16.94 -19.01 21.88
C ALA A 167 17.17 -19.01 20.36
N GLN A 168 18.30 -18.48 19.88
CA GLN A 168 18.67 -18.54 18.46
C GLN A 168 18.97 -19.97 18.01
N THR A 169 19.67 -20.74 18.85
CA THR A 169 19.97 -22.15 18.59
C THR A 169 18.69 -22.98 18.54
N GLU A 170 17.75 -22.70 19.44
CA GLU A 170 16.42 -23.32 19.47
C GLU A 170 15.62 -23.00 18.19
N VAL A 171 15.64 -21.74 17.72
CA VAL A 171 15.02 -21.34 16.44
C VAL A 171 15.62 -22.11 15.26
N ASN A 172 16.95 -22.19 15.19
CA ASN A 172 17.65 -22.87 14.10
C ASN A 172 17.33 -24.38 14.06
N ASN A 173 17.33 -25.02 15.22
CA ASN A 173 17.02 -26.45 15.34
C ASN A 173 15.57 -26.74 14.91
N ARG A 174 14.60 -25.99 15.43
CA ARG A 174 13.19 -26.19 15.08
C ARG A 174 12.90 -25.87 13.61
N GLN A 175 13.60 -24.90 13.03
CA GLN A 175 13.44 -24.55 11.62
C GLN A 175 13.97 -25.67 10.71
N ARG A 176 15.08 -26.32 11.10
CA ARG A 176 15.60 -27.51 10.43
C ARG A 176 14.62 -28.68 10.53
N ASP A 177 14.09 -28.95 11.73
CA ASP A 177 13.17 -30.07 11.96
C ASP A 177 11.86 -29.86 11.18
N HIS A 178 11.36 -28.61 11.11
CA HIS A 178 10.21 -28.25 10.29
C HIS A 178 10.47 -28.46 8.78
N GLN A 179 11.66 -28.12 8.27
CA GLN A 179 12.03 -28.38 6.87
C GLN A 179 12.12 -29.87 6.55
N GLN A 180 12.62 -30.70 7.48
CA GLN A 180 12.66 -32.15 7.32
C GLN A 180 11.24 -32.74 7.27
N ALA A 181 10.36 -32.35 8.20
CA ALA A 181 8.97 -32.80 8.20
C ALA A 181 8.20 -32.42 6.92
N LEU A 182 8.43 -31.21 6.38
CA LEU A 182 7.85 -30.78 5.11
C LEU A 182 8.35 -31.61 3.92
N THR A 183 9.61 -32.04 3.96
CA THR A 183 10.21 -32.86 2.91
C THR A 183 9.66 -34.28 2.93
N GLU A 184 9.47 -34.86 4.12
CA GLU A 184 8.86 -36.18 4.32
C GLU A 184 7.37 -36.19 3.91
N ALA A 185 6.62 -35.14 4.26
CA ALA A 185 5.21 -35.01 3.88
C ALA A 185 5.00 -34.89 2.35
N LYS A 186 5.90 -34.18 1.64
CA LYS A 186 5.88 -34.11 0.17
C LYS A 186 6.20 -35.47 -0.48
N SER A 187 7.13 -36.20 0.11
CA SER A 187 7.53 -37.54 -0.35
C SER A 187 6.40 -38.56 -0.20
N ALA A 188 5.67 -38.53 0.91
CA ALA A 188 4.51 -39.39 1.17
C ALA A 188 3.33 -39.11 0.22
N LYS A 189 3.14 -37.85 -0.21
CA LYS A 189 2.07 -37.45 -1.14
C LYS A 189 2.36 -37.86 -2.59
N ALA A 190 3.63 -37.91 -2.99
CA ALA A 190 4.05 -38.40 -4.31
C ALA A 190 3.83 -39.91 -4.50
N ALA A 191 3.88 -40.71 -3.42
CA ALA A 191 3.67 -42.16 -3.48
C ALA A 191 2.20 -42.58 -3.74
N LYS A 192 1.21 -41.72 -3.48
CA LYS A 192 -0.23 -42.02 -3.70
C LYS A 192 -0.76 -41.65 -5.09
N GLY A 193 0.07 -41.11 -5.99
CA GLY A 193 -0.36 -40.52 -7.27
C GLY A 193 -0.47 -41.46 -8.49
N LYS A 194 -0.42 -42.79 -8.35
CA LYS A 194 -0.56 -43.73 -9.49
C LYS A 194 -1.83 -44.58 -9.42
N ALA A 195 -2.97 -43.99 -9.76
CA ALA A 195 -4.12 -44.70 -10.35
C ALA A 195 -5.04 -43.69 -11.07
N PRO A 196 -5.52 -43.95 -12.29
CA PRO A 196 -6.33 -42.99 -13.04
C PRO A 196 -7.83 -43.28 -12.85
N THR A 197 -8.59 -42.32 -12.32
CA THR A 197 -10.06 -42.33 -12.44
C THR A 197 -10.62 -40.92 -12.56
N LYS A 198 -11.38 -40.75 -13.65
CA LYS A 198 -12.48 -39.83 -13.96
C LYS A 198 -12.68 -38.57 -13.10
N ALA A 199 -12.85 -37.45 -13.81
CA ALA A 199 -13.20 -36.12 -13.33
C ALA A 199 -14.27 -36.12 -12.23
N PRO A 200 -14.06 -35.40 -11.10
CA PRO A 200 -15.11 -35.12 -10.15
C PRO A 200 -15.76 -33.75 -10.38
N ALA A 201 -17.07 -33.76 -10.20
CA ALA A 201 -17.92 -32.60 -9.97
C ALA A 201 -17.46 -31.80 -8.74
N ALA A 202 -17.92 -30.54 -8.70
CA ALA A 202 -17.67 -29.56 -7.65
C ALA A 202 -17.79 -30.15 -6.23
N ASP A 203 -16.68 -30.12 -5.49
CA ASP A 203 -16.64 -30.44 -4.07
C ASP A 203 -16.59 -29.14 -3.26
N LYS A 204 -17.66 -28.90 -2.50
CA LYS A 204 -17.71 -27.91 -1.42
C LYS A 204 -17.16 -28.60 -0.17
N GLY A 205 -15.93 -28.30 0.24
CA GLY A 205 -15.48 -28.81 1.54
C GLY A 205 -14.05 -28.52 1.96
N LYS A 206 -13.92 -27.57 2.91
CA LYS A 206 -12.92 -27.48 3.99
C LYS A 206 -11.48 -27.11 3.61
N ASP A 207 -11.20 -25.81 3.68
CA ASP A 207 -9.87 -25.26 3.91
C ASP A 207 -9.30 -25.71 5.26
N PRO A 208 -8.03 -26.15 5.34
CA PRO A 208 -7.33 -26.28 6.60
C PRO A 208 -6.96 -24.87 7.10
N LYS A 209 -7.79 -24.32 8.00
CA LYS A 209 -7.56 -22.98 8.60
C LYS A 209 -6.51 -23.04 9.69
N GLY A 210 -5.26 -22.72 9.34
CA GLY A 210 -4.36 -22.02 10.27
C GLY A 210 -4.89 -20.62 10.60
N PRO A 211 -4.39 -19.93 11.65
CA PRO A 211 -4.84 -18.59 11.99
C PRO A 211 -4.52 -17.62 10.83
N PHE A 212 -5.56 -17.10 10.20
CA PHE A 212 -5.48 -16.12 9.12
C PHE A 212 -4.91 -14.80 9.68
N VAL A 213 -3.71 -14.43 9.25
CA VAL A 213 -3.16 -13.09 9.50
C VAL A 213 -3.57 -12.19 8.33
N PRO A 214 -4.34 -11.12 8.57
CA PRO A 214 -4.77 -10.23 7.51
C PRO A 214 -3.57 -9.45 6.93
N PRO A 215 -3.44 -9.35 5.59
CA PRO A 215 -2.38 -8.56 4.96
C PRO A 215 -2.52 -7.08 5.35
N VAL A 216 -1.40 -6.40 5.59
CA VAL A 216 -1.40 -4.97 5.93
C VAL A 216 -1.65 -4.16 4.65
N PRO A 217 -2.71 -3.35 4.57
CA PRO A 217 -2.97 -2.53 3.39
C PRO A 217 -1.92 -1.43 3.27
N PHE A 218 -1.44 -1.18 2.06
CA PHE A 218 -0.63 0.01 1.78
C PHE A 218 -1.51 1.24 1.49
N ALA A 219 -2.78 1.03 1.15
CA ALA A 219 -3.77 2.08 0.96
C ALA A 219 -5.18 1.54 1.18
N SER A 220 -6.11 2.42 1.54
CA SER A 220 -7.54 2.11 1.59
C SER A 220 -8.36 3.31 1.13
N TYR A 221 -9.56 3.03 0.64
CA TYR A 221 -10.52 4.06 0.23
C TYR A 221 -11.93 3.63 0.61
N THR A 222 -12.74 4.58 1.08
CA THR A 222 -14.15 4.34 1.41
C THR A 222 -15.04 4.97 0.35
N PHE A 223 -15.71 4.14 -0.45
CA PHE A 223 -16.66 4.59 -1.44
C PHE A 223 -17.89 5.21 -0.77
N PRO A 224 -18.33 6.40 -1.22
CA PRO A 224 -19.52 7.04 -0.66
C PRO A 224 -20.83 6.35 -1.11
N ALA A 225 -20.83 5.76 -2.31
CA ALA A 225 -21.98 5.07 -2.91
C ALA A 225 -21.54 4.13 -4.03
N ASP A 226 -22.50 3.35 -4.55
CA ASP A 226 -22.36 2.58 -5.79
C ASP A 226 -21.98 3.49 -6.96
N GLY A 227 -21.28 2.95 -7.96
CA GLY A 227 -20.96 3.72 -9.16
C GLY A 227 -19.65 3.35 -9.83
N LYS A 228 -19.21 4.24 -10.73
CA LYS A 228 -17.95 4.11 -11.45
C LYS A 228 -16.94 5.13 -10.94
N TYR A 229 -15.71 4.71 -10.69
CA TYR A 229 -14.68 5.57 -10.11
C TYR A 229 -13.32 5.41 -10.82
N ILE A 230 -12.56 6.49 -10.89
CA ILE A 230 -11.13 6.47 -11.18
C ILE A 230 -10.40 6.71 -9.86
N LEU A 231 -9.59 5.74 -9.44
CA LEU A 231 -8.78 5.79 -8.23
C LEU A 231 -7.36 6.25 -8.58
N LEU A 232 -6.95 7.34 -7.95
CA LEU A 232 -5.64 7.96 -8.13
C LEU A 232 -4.80 7.72 -6.87
N PHE A 233 -3.71 7.00 -7.02
CA PHE A 233 -2.78 6.71 -5.94
C PHE A 233 -1.65 7.74 -5.94
N ALA A 234 -1.41 8.39 -4.81
CA ALA A 234 -0.34 9.38 -4.67
C ALA A 234 0.34 9.27 -3.29
N GLY A 235 1.60 9.66 -3.19
CA GLY A 235 2.41 9.63 -1.97
C GLY A 235 3.60 8.66 -2.07
N ALA A 236 4.52 8.70 -1.11
CA ALA A 236 5.71 7.85 -1.08
C ALA A 236 5.44 6.51 -0.36
N ASP A 237 6.05 5.43 -0.86
CA ASP A 237 6.11 4.10 -0.23
C ASP A 237 4.82 3.63 0.48
N LYS A 238 4.83 3.57 1.83
CA LYS A 238 3.77 3.03 2.68
C LYS A 238 2.67 4.05 3.04
N ASP A 239 2.82 5.30 2.62
CA ASP A 239 1.88 6.40 2.91
C ASP A 239 1.06 6.78 1.67
N LYS A 240 0.72 5.79 0.82
CA LYS A 240 -0.10 6.04 -0.36
C LYS A 240 -1.50 6.47 0.07
N ARG A 241 -1.98 7.56 -0.53
CA ARG A 241 -3.35 8.05 -0.42
C ARG A 241 -4.10 7.78 -1.72
N ILE A 242 -5.39 7.53 -1.59
CA ILE A 242 -6.28 7.37 -2.73
C ILE A 242 -7.18 8.58 -2.83
N MET A 243 -7.16 9.23 -3.99
CA MET A 243 -8.17 10.20 -4.40
C MET A 243 -9.08 9.54 -5.44
N ALA A 244 -10.39 9.59 -5.24
CA ALA A 244 -11.34 9.03 -6.19
C ALA A 244 -12.06 10.12 -6.97
N ILE A 245 -12.20 9.90 -8.27
CA ILE A 245 -12.97 10.71 -9.20
C ILE A 245 -14.16 9.87 -9.64
N GLU A 246 -15.38 10.32 -9.37
CA GLU A 246 -16.58 9.70 -9.95
C GLU A 246 -16.52 9.78 -11.49
N ASP A 247 -16.63 8.64 -12.15
CA ASP A 247 -16.59 8.44 -13.60
C ASP A 247 -17.98 8.05 -14.12
N LYS A 248 -18.96 8.90 -13.78
CA LYS A 248 -20.34 8.71 -14.19
C LYS A 248 -20.44 8.79 -15.72
N GLU A 249 -21.29 7.94 -16.28
CA GLU A 249 -21.52 7.94 -17.72
C GLU A 249 -21.99 9.33 -18.19
N GLY A 250 -21.36 9.83 -19.25
CA GLY A 250 -21.64 11.14 -19.84
C GLY A 250 -20.98 12.33 -19.14
N THR A 251 -20.44 12.21 -17.92
CA THR A 251 -19.80 13.37 -17.24
C THR A 251 -18.40 13.65 -17.74
N PHE A 252 -17.70 12.64 -18.27
CA PHE A 252 -16.40 12.78 -18.92
C PHE A 252 -16.36 11.90 -20.20
N PRO A 253 -17.01 12.35 -21.29
CA PRO A 253 -17.18 11.55 -22.50
C PRO A 253 -15.88 11.41 -23.31
N PHE A 254 -15.85 10.40 -24.20
CA PHE A 254 -14.80 10.30 -25.22
C PHE A 254 -14.81 11.53 -26.14
N GLY A 255 -13.62 11.94 -26.60
CA GLY A 255 -13.41 13.20 -27.33
C GLY A 255 -13.34 14.43 -26.43
N SER A 256 -13.22 14.29 -25.11
CA SER A 256 -13.11 15.42 -24.18
C SER A 256 -11.86 15.34 -23.31
N TYR A 257 -11.56 16.46 -22.64
CA TYR A 257 -10.44 16.60 -21.72
C TYR A 257 -10.95 16.83 -20.30
N LEU A 258 -10.46 16.07 -19.32
CA LEU A 258 -10.68 16.32 -17.90
C LEU A 258 -9.43 16.96 -17.31
N TYR A 259 -9.50 18.25 -17.02
CA TYR A 259 -8.46 18.96 -16.30
C TYR A 259 -8.67 18.84 -14.80
N ILE A 260 -7.60 18.52 -14.06
CA ILE A 260 -7.59 18.40 -12.61
C ILE A 260 -6.49 19.32 -12.09
N ASN A 261 -6.89 20.31 -11.30
CA ASN A 261 -5.97 21.34 -10.81
C ASN A 261 -5.35 20.93 -9.47
N LEU A 262 -4.09 20.49 -9.49
CA LEU A 262 -3.31 20.13 -8.31
C LEU A 262 -2.19 21.14 -8.01
N THR A 263 -2.22 22.32 -8.64
CA THR A 263 -1.20 23.36 -8.47
C THR A 263 -1.26 24.06 -7.10
N GLY A 264 -2.36 23.89 -6.36
CA GLY A 264 -2.65 24.62 -5.12
C GLY A 264 -3.09 26.08 -5.32
N LYS A 265 -3.17 26.56 -6.57
CA LYS A 265 -3.61 27.91 -6.95
C LYS A 265 -4.73 27.83 -7.99
N PRO A 266 -5.60 28.85 -8.12
CA PRO A 266 -6.58 28.87 -9.21
C PRO A 266 -5.86 28.91 -10.56
N VAL A 267 -6.45 28.28 -11.58
CA VAL A 267 -5.93 28.30 -12.95
C VAL A 267 -7.06 28.57 -13.93
N GLU A 268 -6.73 29.02 -15.14
CA GLU A 268 -7.67 29.08 -16.25
C GLU A 268 -7.17 28.24 -17.41
N VAL A 269 -8.04 27.39 -17.97
CA VAL A 269 -7.74 26.69 -19.22
C VAL A 269 -8.45 27.41 -20.34
N ARG A 270 -7.68 27.92 -21.30
CA ARG A 270 -8.17 28.72 -22.43
C ARG A 270 -7.99 27.98 -23.74
N TYR A 271 -9.09 27.84 -24.48
CA TYR A 271 -9.11 27.35 -25.85
C TYR A 271 -9.88 28.33 -26.73
N ASN A 272 -9.32 28.72 -27.88
CA ASN A 272 -9.92 29.70 -28.82
C ASN A 272 -10.48 30.96 -28.11
N GLY A 273 -9.73 31.51 -27.15
CA GLY A 273 -10.13 32.70 -26.38
C GLY A 273 -11.18 32.47 -25.28
N LYS A 274 -11.78 31.28 -25.18
CA LYS A 274 -12.71 30.94 -24.09
C LYS A 274 -11.95 30.40 -22.88
N SER A 275 -11.92 31.17 -21.80
CA SER A 275 -11.37 30.74 -20.50
C SER A 275 -12.36 29.88 -19.72
N THR A 276 -11.86 28.79 -19.15
CA THR A 276 -12.56 27.94 -18.17
C THR A 276 -11.79 27.99 -16.85
N PRO A 277 -12.28 28.69 -15.82
CA PRO A 277 -11.60 28.75 -14.53
C PRO A 277 -11.73 27.41 -13.80
N ILE A 278 -10.65 26.99 -13.14
CA ILE A 278 -10.59 25.79 -12.31
C ILE A 278 -9.99 26.18 -10.95
N ALA A 279 -10.81 26.12 -9.91
CA ALA A 279 -10.38 26.38 -8.54
C ALA A 279 -9.24 25.44 -8.09
N PRO A 280 -8.44 25.79 -7.06
CA PRO A 280 -7.50 24.86 -6.45
C PRO A 280 -8.18 23.55 -6.06
N ASN A 281 -7.56 22.41 -6.39
CA ASN A 281 -8.13 21.06 -6.19
C ASN A 281 -9.47 20.83 -6.92
N GLY A 282 -9.82 21.73 -7.85
CA GLY A 282 -10.99 21.63 -8.71
C GLY A 282 -10.72 20.83 -9.98
N ARG A 283 -11.78 20.63 -10.77
CA ARG A 283 -11.72 19.96 -12.06
C ARG A 283 -12.72 20.55 -13.04
N ALA A 284 -12.42 20.44 -14.33
CA ALA A 284 -13.35 20.82 -15.39
C ALA A 284 -13.21 19.87 -16.59
N VAL A 285 -14.35 19.54 -17.20
CA VAL A 285 -14.39 18.82 -18.47
C VAL A 285 -14.53 19.85 -19.58
N ILE A 286 -13.63 19.77 -20.56
CA ILE A 286 -13.51 20.70 -21.67
C ILE A 286 -13.49 19.91 -22.96
N SER A 287 -14.37 20.26 -23.89
CA SER A 287 -14.28 19.78 -25.27
C SER A 287 -13.37 20.71 -26.05
N ALA A 288 -12.41 20.15 -26.79
CA ALA A 288 -11.59 20.95 -27.69
C ALA A 288 -12.48 21.61 -28.74
N PRO A 289 -12.35 22.94 -28.98
CA PRO A 289 -13.14 23.64 -29.99
C PRO A 289 -12.55 23.46 -31.39
N VAL A 290 -12.16 22.23 -31.74
CA VAL A 290 -11.61 21.85 -33.05
C VAL A 290 -12.28 20.56 -33.53
N ALA A 291 -12.24 20.31 -34.84
CA ALA A 291 -12.69 19.04 -35.39
C ALA A 291 -11.86 17.86 -34.85
N ASN A 292 -12.38 16.64 -34.94
CA ASN A 292 -11.55 15.46 -34.71
C ASN A 292 -10.45 15.36 -35.78
N ASP A 293 -9.38 14.64 -35.43
CA ASP A 293 -8.21 14.40 -36.27
C ASP A 293 -7.39 15.66 -36.62
N THR A 294 -7.37 16.62 -35.69
CA THR A 294 -6.52 17.81 -35.76
C THR A 294 -5.94 18.18 -34.39
N TYR A 295 -5.00 19.12 -34.36
CA TYR A 295 -4.41 19.59 -33.12
C TYR A 295 -5.23 20.73 -32.50
N ALA A 296 -5.60 20.55 -31.24
CA ALA A 296 -6.07 21.63 -30.38
C ALA A 296 -4.89 22.27 -29.67
N GLN A 297 -4.85 23.60 -29.62
CA GLN A 297 -3.91 24.34 -28.78
C GLN A 297 -4.66 24.98 -27.62
N GLY A 298 -4.29 24.60 -26.39
CA GLY A 298 -4.81 25.13 -25.15
C GLY A 298 -3.74 25.88 -24.39
N GLU A 299 -4.10 26.97 -23.75
CA GLU A 299 -3.23 27.72 -22.85
C GLU A 299 -3.72 27.50 -21.42
N ILE A 300 -2.80 27.18 -20.51
CA ILE A 300 -3.10 27.10 -19.09
C ILE A 300 -2.50 28.33 -18.45
N LEU A 301 -3.37 29.20 -17.95
CA LEU A 301 -3.00 30.43 -17.30
C LEU A 301 -3.00 30.24 -15.78
N THR A 302 -2.02 30.84 -15.12
CA THR A 302 -1.84 30.81 -13.68
C THR A 302 -1.62 32.23 -13.12
N PRO A 303 -1.81 32.45 -11.82
CA PRO A 303 -1.57 33.76 -11.21
C PRO A 303 -0.09 34.14 -11.29
N GLY A 304 0.19 35.29 -11.89
CA GLY A 304 1.49 35.97 -11.89
C GLY A 304 1.38 37.37 -11.26
N GLU A 305 2.45 38.16 -11.36
CA GLU A 305 2.55 39.50 -10.74
C GLU A 305 1.52 40.49 -11.32
N ASP A 306 1.31 40.46 -12.64
CA ASP A 306 0.40 41.35 -13.38
C ASP A 306 -0.94 40.67 -13.76
N GLY A 307 -1.39 39.72 -12.95
CA GLY A 307 -2.59 38.91 -13.23
C GLY A 307 -2.26 37.57 -13.86
N PHE A 308 -3.19 37.01 -14.64
CA PHE A 308 -3.01 35.67 -15.21
C PHE A 308 -1.97 35.66 -16.33
N GLN A 309 -0.96 34.80 -16.21
CA GLN A 309 0.13 34.59 -17.17
C GLN A 309 0.11 33.15 -17.68
N ILE A 310 0.65 32.92 -18.89
CA ILE A 310 0.67 31.57 -19.48
C ILE A 310 1.68 30.72 -18.70
N GLY A 311 1.19 29.74 -17.94
CA GLY A 311 2.01 28.77 -17.21
C GLY A 311 2.39 27.55 -18.04
N TYR A 312 1.57 27.19 -19.04
CA TYR A 312 1.83 26.07 -19.96
C TYR A 312 1.02 26.22 -21.26
N ILE A 313 1.55 25.71 -22.37
CA ILE A 313 0.83 25.58 -23.65
C ILE A 313 0.70 24.09 -23.98
N ALA A 314 -0.53 23.59 -23.98
CA ALA A 314 -0.86 22.22 -24.35
C ALA A 314 -1.20 22.15 -25.84
N ARG A 315 -0.59 21.19 -26.54
CA ARG A 315 -0.95 20.83 -27.91
C ARG A 315 -1.36 19.36 -27.92
N THR A 316 -2.64 19.11 -28.18
CA THR A 316 -3.22 17.78 -28.07
C THR A 316 -3.85 17.39 -29.39
N TYR A 317 -3.62 16.16 -29.84
CA TYR A 317 -4.28 15.63 -31.02
C TYR A 317 -5.70 15.16 -30.64
N GLN A 318 -6.71 15.81 -31.20
CA GLN A 318 -8.10 15.56 -30.86
C GLN A 318 -8.61 14.29 -31.59
N GLN A 319 -9.10 13.30 -30.84
CA GLN A 319 -9.71 12.11 -31.41
C GLN A 319 -11.06 11.83 -30.75
N ALA A 320 -12.06 11.42 -31.54
CA ALA A 320 -13.42 11.17 -31.05
C ALA A 320 -13.50 10.03 -30.03
N ASP A 321 -12.60 9.06 -30.14
CA ASP A 321 -12.57 7.83 -29.36
C ASP A 321 -11.54 7.88 -28.21
N VAL A 322 -10.88 9.03 -27.99
CA VAL A 322 -9.93 9.22 -26.90
C VAL A 322 -10.46 10.27 -25.95
N ARG A 323 -10.42 9.99 -24.63
CA ARG A 323 -10.54 11.02 -23.61
C ARG A 323 -9.22 11.16 -22.87
N THR A 324 -8.89 12.39 -22.49
CA THR A 324 -7.59 12.70 -21.88
C THR A 324 -7.77 13.33 -20.51
N LEU A 325 -7.08 12.80 -19.51
CA LEU A 325 -6.98 13.40 -18.18
C LEU A 325 -5.69 14.24 -18.13
N PHE A 326 -5.81 15.51 -17.77
CA PHE A 326 -4.69 16.41 -17.57
C PHE A 326 -4.59 16.78 -16.09
N PHE A 327 -3.47 16.41 -15.48
CA PHE A 327 -3.12 16.82 -14.12
C PHE A 327 -2.21 18.05 -14.20
N LEU A 328 -2.68 19.15 -13.63
CA LEU A 328 -1.92 20.40 -13.56
C LEU A 328 -1.15 20.42 -12.24
N LEU A 329 0.17 20.50 -12.31
CA LEU A 329 1.07 20.34 -11.18
C LEU A 329 1.93 21.58 -10.95
N PRO A 330 2.31 21.88 -9.70
CA PRO A 330 3.27 22.95 -9.46
C PRO A 330 4.60 22.63 -10.16
N SER A 331 5.31 23.68 -10.60
CA SER A 331 6.65 23.59 -11.14
C SER A 331 7.68 23.89 -10.05
N ASP A 332 8.74 23.07 -9.99
CA ASP A 332 9.88 23.31 -9.09
C ASP A 332 10.74 24.50 -9.53
N ALA A 333 10.60 24.94 -10.78
CA ALA A 333 11.31 26.11 -11.33
C ALA A 333 10.80 27.45 -10.76
N GLY A 334 9.69 27.43 -10.00
CA GLY A 334 9.08 28.62 -9.42
C GLY A 334 8.32 29.49 -10.44
N GLY A 335 7.80 30.62 -9.95
CA GLY A 335 7.01 31.57 -10.76
C GLY A 335 5.61 31.08 -11.11
N HIS A 336 5.16 31.41 -12.32
CA HIS A 336 3.83 31.07 -12.86
C HIS A 336 3.84 29.77 -13.70
N SER A 337 5.02 29.20 -13.97
CA SER A 337 5.13 27.95 -14.74
C SER A 337 4.49 26.77 -14.00
N ILE A 338 3.95 25.80 -14.76
CA ILE A 338 3.39 24.55 -14.23
C ILE A 338 3.84 23.35 -15.06
N ASN A 339 3.78 22.18 -14.44
CA ASN A 339 3.94 20.90 -15.12
C ASN A 339 2.57 20.32 -15.47
N ILE A 340 2.51 19.54 -16.55
CA ILE A 340 1.31 18.79 -16.93
C ILE A 340 1.63 17.30 -17.05
N LYS A 341 0.75 16.45 -16.53
CA LYS A 341 0.75 15.02 -16.81
C LYS A 341 -0.53 14.66 -17.56
N GLY A 342 -0.39 14.15 -18.78
CA GLY A 342 -1.50 13.68 -19.60
C GLY A 342 -1.65 12.17 -19.50
N ILE A 343 -2.89 11.68 -19.38
CA ILE A 343 -3.22 10.26 -19.44
C ILE A 343 -4.35 10.09 -20.45
N GLU A 344 -4.09 9.31 -21.48
CA GLU A 344 -5.07 9.05 -22.53
C GLU A 344 -5.77 7.72 -22.29
N GLU A 345 -7.08 7.71 -22.53
CA GLU A 345 -7.88 6.49 -22.59
C GLU A 345 -8.55 6.41 -23.95
N ARG A 346 -8.28 5.32 -24.66
CA ARG A 346 -9.00 4.97 -25.88
C ARG A 346 -10.22 4.11 -25.55
N LYS A 347 -11.34 4.43 -26.20
CA LYS A 347 -12.56 3.63 -26.16
C LYS A 347 -12.23 2.21 -26.60
N GLN A 348 -12.53 1.24 -25.75
CA GLN A 348 -12.36 -0.16 -26.11
C GLN A 348 -13.38 -0.52 -27.19
N PRO A 349 -13.01 -1.33 -28.20
CA PRO A 349 -13.97 -1.83 -29.17
C PRO A 349 -15.05 -2.64 -28.46
N ASP A 350 -16.28 -2.56 -28.96
CA ASP A 350 -17.37 -3.38 -28.42
C ASP A 350 -16.97 -4.86 -28.50
N PRO A 351 -17.21 -5.67 -27.45
CA PRO A 351 -16.88 -7.08 -27.48
C PRO A 351 -17.60 -7.73 -28.67
N VAL A 352 -16.82 -8.37 -29.55
CA VAL A 352 -17.37 -9.12 -30.68
C VAL A 352 -18.31 -10.18 -30.12
N LEU A 353 -19.60 -10.09 -30.47
CA LEU A 353 -20.58 -11.11 -30.09
C LEU A 353 -20.09 -12.46 -30.62
N ASP A 354 -19.86 -13.43 -29.73
CA ASP A 354 -19.54 -14.79 -30.12
C ASP A 354 -20.73 -15.36 -30.92
N PRO A 355 -20.56 -15.66 -32.22
CA PRO A 355 -21.63 -16.21 -33.04
C PRO A 355 -22.13 -17.58 -32.54
N ASN A 356 -21.40 -18.25 -31.64
CA ASN A 356 -21.78 -19.54 -31.06
C ASN A 356 -22.54 -19.45 -29.73
N ALA A 357 -22.69 -18.26 -29.12
CA ALA A 357 -23.37 -18.10 -27.84
C ALA A 357 -24.89 -18.45 -27.89
N GLY A 358 -25.47 -18.59 -29.08
CA GLY A 358 -26.87 -18.97 -29.29
C GLY A 358 -27.15 -20.47 -29.46
N ALA A 359 -26.14 -21.33 -29.64
CA ALA A 359 -26.36 -22.73 -30.04
C ALA A 359 -26.70 -23.68 -28.87
N ALA A 360 -26.61 -23.23 -27.62
CA ALA A 360 -26.81 -24.08 -26.44
C ALA A 360 -28.22 -24.02 -25.84
N LYS A 361 -29.28 -23.96 -26.66
CA LYS A 361 -30.66 -24.30 -26.22
C LYS A 361 -31.44 -24.94 -27.37
N GLY A 362 -31.17 -26.22 -27.63
CA GLY A 362 -31.89 -27.04 -28.60
C GLY A 362 -31.96 -28.51 -28.18
N GLY A 363 -32.38 -28.78 -26.95
CA GLY A 363 -32.54 -30.14 -26.43
C GLY A 363 -33.97 -30.65 -26.54
N LYS A 364 -34.19 -31.62 -27.44
CA LYS A 364 -35.24 -32.65 -27.46
C LYS A 364 -36.71 -32.22 -27.51
N ALA A 365 -37.30 -32.28 -28.70
CA ALA A 365 -38.67 -32.78 -28.85
C ALA A 365 -38.60 -34.30 -29.07
N ALA A 366 -39.24 -35.04 -28.15
CA ALA A 366 -39.30 -36.49 -28.16
C ALA A 366 -40.24 -36.98 -29.27
N SER A 367 -39.82 -38.07 -29.91
CA SER A 367 -40.64 -38.95 -30.72
C SER A 367 -41.84 -39.50 -29.93
N LYS A 368 -43.04 -39.41 -30.52
CA LYS A 368 -44.04 -40.48 -30.50
C LYS A 368 -44.75 -40.52 -31.85
#